data_AF-A0A0F9MDH3-F1
#
_entry.id   AF-A0A0F9MDH3-F1
#
_cell.length_a   1.000
_cell.length_b   1.000
_cell.length_c   1.000
_cell.angle_alpha   90.00
_cell.angle_beta   90.00
_cell.angle_gamma   90.00
#
_symmetry.space_group_name_H-M   'P 1'
#
loop_
_entity.id
_entity.type
_entity.pdbx_description
1 polymer ?
#
loop_
_entity_poly.entity_id
_entity_poly.type
_entity_poly.pdbx_seq_one_letter_code
_entity_poly.pdbx_strand_id
1 'polypeptide(L)'
;MASVLNRDTAFENIPSIKAKTLRINLNPDIYGTFAEIGAGQETARNFFRSGGASGTIAKAMSAYDKDFSDAIYGVEEDGRYVTQPRLKKMLTHEMKLMEERISRETHPDRLFFSYANTVATIDFSKRYKGHGWLGIRYQLDPQQKDYDEIVIHIRFKQNEARLQQETLGTVGTNLIYGAFYKYHKPRKLLKYLYDHIDKDTIEIDMVNFSGPNFKNVDNRLMSLQLIRNDMTDAVMFGPDGNNLLPATLLYKKNILALRGSFRPVTKVNMDMFHKSYDIFIRDPAVDQERTIVIFEITLSNLKASG
;
A
#
# COMPACT_ATOMS: atom_id res chain seq x y z
N MET A 1 -32.08 -26.25 -26.64
CA MET A 1 -31.29 -25.24 -25.90
C MET A 1 -30.21 -24.72 -26.84
N ALA A 2 -29.99 -23.39 -26.89
CA ALA A 2 -29.04 -22.79 -27.82
C ALA A 2 -27.59 -23.25 -27.51
N SER A 3 -26.85 -23.69 -28.54
CA SER A 3 -25.49 -24.24 -28.41
C SER A 3 -24.44 -23.25 -27.93
N VAL A 4 -24.78 -21.96 -27.88
CA VAL A 4 -23.92 -20.86 -27.41
C VAL A 4 -23.52 -21.08 -25.95
N LEU A 5 -24.46 -21.49 -25.09
CA LEU A 5 -24.22 -21.61 -23.64
C LEU A 5 -23.40 -22.86 -23.26
N ASN A 6 -23.23 -23.82 -24.18
CA ASN A 6 -22.53 -25.08 -23.92
C ASN A 6 -21.01 -25.00 -24.16
N ARG A 7 -20.49 -23.85 -24.61
CA ARG A 7 -19.06 -23.63 -24.90
C ARG A 7 -18.45 -22.46 -24.14
N ASP A 8 -19.20 -21.83 -23.24
CA ASP A 8 -18.69 -20.71 -22.46
C ASP A 8 -17.64 -21.22 -21.46
N THR A 9 -16.41 -20.74 -21.63
CA THR A 9 -15.35 -20.91 -20.65
C THR A 9 -15.71 -20.12 -19.40
N ALA A 10 -15.58 -20.73 -18.23
CA ALA A 10 -15.76 -20.03 -16.96
C ALA A 10 -14.75 -18.88 -16.85
N PHE A 11 -15.23 -17.64 -16.71
CA PHE A 11 -14.40 -16.46 -16.43
C PHE A 11 -14.90 -15.74 -15.18
N GLU A 12 -13.99 -15.14 -14.41
CA GLU A 12 -14.37 -14.31 -13.26
C GLU A 12 -14.82 -12.94 -13.78
N ASN A 13 -16.06 -12.54 -13.45
CA ASN A 13 -16.58 -11.24 -13.84
C ASN A 13 -15.99 -10.14 -12.93
N ILE A 14 -14.91 -9.50 -13.40
CA ILE A 14 -14.24 -8.41 -12.70
C ILE A 14 -14.90 -7.09 -13.08
N PRO A 15 -15.52 -6.34 -12.14
CA PRO A 15 -16.11 -5.04 -12.44
C PRO A 15 -15.07 -4.09 -13.03
N SER A 16 -15.42 -3.37 -14.09
CA SER A 16 -14.56 -2.33 -14.66
C SER A 16 -14.25 -1.23 -13.64
N ILE A 17 -13.16 -0.50 -13.84
CA ILE A 17 -12.81 0.65 -12.99
C ILE A 17 -13.96 1.64 -12.89
N LYS A 18 -14.62 1.95 -14.02
CA LYS A 18 -15.83 2.79 -14.07
C LYS A 18 -16.99 2.21 -13.26
N ALA A 19 -17.19 0.90 -13.27
CA ALA A 19 -18.27 0.26 -12.49
C ALA A 19 -17.96 0.30 -10.99
N LYS A 20 -16.69 0.13 -10.60
CA LYS A 20 -16.25 0.24 -9.20
C LYS A 20 -16.47 1.65 -8.65
N THR A 21 -16.00 2.67 -9.36
CA THR A 21 -16.19 4.08 -8.98
C THR A 21 -17.65 4.48 -8.99
N LEU A 22 -18.43 4.12 -10.03
CA LEU A 22 -19.85 4.44 -10.08
C LEU A 22 -20.61 3.81 -8.91
N ARG A 23 -20.28 2.56 -8.54
CA ARG A 23 -20.91 1.91 -7.38
C ARG A 23 -20.64 2.65 -6.07
N ILE A 24 -19.41 3.15 -5.88
CA ILE A 24 -19.07 3.97 -4.71
C ILE A 24 -19.82 5.31 -4.78
N ASN A 25 -19.80 5.98 -5.93
CA ASN A 25 -20.46 7.27 -6.15
C ASN A 25 -21.98 7.24 -5.94
N LEU A 26 -22.61 6.09 -6.20
CA LEU A 26 -24.05 5.90 -6.01
C LEU A 26 -24.43 5.48 -4.60
N ASN A 27 -23.46 5.18 -3.74
CA ASN A 27 -23.74 4.94 -2.33
C ASN A 27 -23.87 6.30 -1.62
N PRO A 28 -25.04 6.63 -1.05
CA PRO A 28 -25.29 7.96 -0.47
C PRO A 28 -24.49 8.21 0.82
N ASP A 29 -23.98 7.15 1.44
CA ASP A 29 -23.32 7.21 2.73
C ASP A 29 -21.80 7.40 2.56
N ILE A 30 -21.19 6.81 1.53
CA ILE A 30 -19.74 6.90 1.30
C ILE A 30 -19.36 8.32 0.86
N TYR A 31 -18.65 9.02 1.73
CA TYR A 31 -18.30 10.43 1.54
C TYR A 31 -16.90 10.73 2.05
N GLY A 32 -16.07 11.43 1.27
CA GLY A 32 -14.67 11.57 1.64
C GLY A 32 -13.82 12.46 0.78
N THR A 33 -12.52 12.42 1.06
CA THR A 33 -11.51 13.30 0.46
C THR A 33 -10.44 12.53 -0.31
N PHE A 34 -9.82 13.21 -1.27
CA PHE A 34 -8.68 12.73 -2.04
C PHE A 34 -7.52 13.73 -1.90
N ALA A 35 -6.37 13.27 -1.39
CA ALA A 35 -5.13 14.05 -1.31
C ALA A 35 -4.01 13.33 -2.07
N GLU A 36 -3.75 13.75 -3.31
CA GLU A 36 -2.83 13.05 -4.21
C GLU A 36 -1.63 13.94 -4.53
N ILE A 37 -0.42 13.49 -4.20
CA ILE A 37 0.83 14.23 -4.40
C ILE A 37 1.79 13.42 -5.27
N GLY A 38 2.36 14.10 -6.28
CA GLY A 38 3.54 13.68 -7.03
C GLY A 38 3.29 12.82 -8.28
N ALA A 39 2.08 12.32 -8.50
CA ALA A 39 1.73 11.51 -9.68
C ALA A 39 0.31 11.78 -10.23
N GLY A 40 -0.09 13.04 -10.24
CA GLY A 40 -1.39 13.50 -10.70
C GLY A 40 -2.49 13.27 -9.68
N GLN A 41 -3.74 13.53 -10.08
CA GLN A 41 -4.95 13.23 -9.31
C GLN A 41 -5.79 12.17 -10.03
N GLU A 42 -5.13 11.10 -10.48
CA GLU A 42 -5.76 10.11 -11.36
C GLU A 42 -6.79 9.24 -10.62
N THR A 43 -6.66 9.05 -9.31
CA THR A 43 -7.68 8.35 -8.52
C THR A 43 -8.94 9.19 -8.46
N ALA A 44 -8.84 10.45 -8.04
CA ALA A 44 -9.99 11.36 -8.01
C ALA A 44 -10.61 11.53 -9.40
N ARG A 45 -9.77 11.60 -10.45
CA ARG A 45 -10.22 11.69 -11.85
C ARG A 45 -11.16 10.55 -12.25
N ASN A 46 -10.87 9.31 -11.85
CA ASN A 46 -11.75 8.16 -12.12
C ASN A 46 -13.13 8.36 -11.49
N PHE A 47 -13.20 8.90 -10.27
CA PHE A 47 -14.47 9.17 -9.58
C PHE A 47 -15.23 10.33 -10.26
N PHE A 48 -14.56 11.43 -10.61
CA PHE A 48 -15.19 12.55 -11.32
C PHE A 48 -15.82 12.12 -12.65
N ARG A 49 -15.13 11.27 -13.42
CA ARG A 49 -15.58 10.83 -14.76
C ARG A 49 -16.69 9.79 -14.75
N SER A 50 -16.93 9.14 -13.62
CA SER A 50 -17.87 8.01 -13.55
C SER A 50 -19.33 8.45 -13.33
N GLY A 51 -19.57 9.71 -12.95
CA GLY A 51 -20.88 10.25 -12.61
C GLY A 51 -21.26 10.01 -11.13
N GLY A 52 -22.13 10.85 -10.57
CA GLY A 52 -22.54 10.77 -9.15
C GLY A 52 -21.51 11.31 -8.14
N ALA A 53 -20.37 11.83 -8.61
CA ALA A 53 -19.25 12.23 -7.74
C ALA A 53 -19.60 13.29 -6.68
N SER A 54 -20.61 14.14 -6.92
CA SER A 54 -21.07 15.14 -5.94
C SER A 54 -21.61 14.54 -4.65
N GLY A 55 -22.06 13.27 -4.69
CA GLY A 55 -22.53 12.53 -3.52
C GLY A 55 -21.43 11.88 -2.71
N THR A 56 -20.17 11.91 -3.18
CA THR A 56 -19.06 11.14 -2.59
C THR A 56 -17.81 11.98 -2.33
N ILE A 57 -17.50 12.94 -3.20
CA ILE A 57 -16.27 13.72 -3.11
C ILE A 57 -16.53 15.02 -2.35
N ALA A 58 -16.05 15.08 -1.12
CA ALA A 58 -16.06 16.29 -0.30
C ALA A 58 -15.00 17.29 -0.75
N LYS A 59 -13.80 16.80 -1.05
CA LYS A 59 -12.63 17.60 -1.44
C LYS A 59 -11.64 16.74 -2.21
N ALA A 60 -11.10 17.26 -3.30
CA ALA A 60 -9.91 16.72 -3.95
C ALA A 60 -8.81 17.79 -3.92
N MET A 61 -7.60 17.42 -3.55
CA MET A 61 -6.48 18.35 -3.44
C MET A 61 -5.16 17.73 -3.91
N SER A 62 -4.23 18.60 -4.30
CA SER A 62 -2.86 18.23 -4.64
C SER A 62 -1.90 19.34 -4.22
N ALA A 63 -0.91 19.01 -3.39
CA ALA A 63 0.15 19.93 -2.98
C ALA A 63 1.51 19.44 -3.50
N TYR A 64 1.84 19.83 -4.73
CA TYR A 64 3.10 19.46 -5.39
C TYR A 64 4.30 20.24 -4.86
N ASP A 65 4.09 21.51 -4.55
CA ASP A 65 5.13 22.34 -3.98
C ASP A 65 5.44 21.90 -2.54
N LYS A 66 6.73 21.83 -2.23
CA LYS A 66 7.23 21.36 -0.95
C LYS A 66 6.73 22.24 0.19
N ASP A 67 6.83 23.56 0.05
CA ASP A 67 6.51 24.50 1.12
C ASP A 67 5.00 24.55 1.35
N PHE A 68 4.19 24.49 0.29
CA PHE A 68 2.74 24.32 0.42
C PHE A 68 2.37 23.02 1.12
N SER A 69 3.00 21.91 0.72
CA SER A 69 2.68 20.63 1.31
C SER A 69 3.15 20.52 2.76
N ASP A 70 4.22 21.19 3.14
CA ASP A 70 4.73 21.24 4.51
C ASP A 70 3.88 22.19 5.38
N ALA A 71 3.36 23.27 4.82
CA ALA A 71 2.39 24.12 5.50
C ALA A 71 1.07 23.39 5.83
N ILE A 72 0.68 22.42 5.01
CA ILE A 72 -0.56 21.64 5.20
C ILE A 72 -0.32 20.42 6.11
N TYR A 73 0.72 19.64 5.83
CA TYR A 73 0.95 18.33 6.46
C TYR A 73 2.11 18.29 7.46
N GLY A 74 2.86 19.39 7.61
CA GLY A 74 4.05 19.47 8.44
C GLY A 74 5.32 18.98 7.74
N VAL A 75 6.47 19.37 8.29
CA VAL A 75 7.80 19.03 7.77
C VAL A 75 8.16 17.57 8.10
N GLU A 76 8.87 16.90 7.20
CA GLU A 76 9.42 15.55 7.41
C GLU A 76 10.80 15.62 8.06
N GLU A 77 11.03 14.85 9.13
CA GLU A 77 12.25 14.90 9.95
C GLU A 77 13.52 14.57 9.15
N ASP A 78 13.42 13.65 8.19
CA ASP A 78 14.53 13.20 7.35
C ASP A 78 14.57 13.91 5.98
N GLY A 79 13.69 14.89 5.76
CA GLY A 79 13.56 15.66 4.52
C GLY A 79 13.05 14.86 3.31
N ARG A 80 12.65 13.60 3.48
CA ARG A 80 12.10 12.76 2.39
C ARG A 80 10.59 12.88 2.35
N TYR A 81 10.04 13.02 1.14
CA TYR A 81 8.60 13.28 0.96
C TYR A 81 7.78 12.06 0.53
N VAL A 82 8.42 11.04 -0.05
CA VAL A 82 7.76 9.79 -0.46
C VAL A 82 7.94 8.76 0.65
N THR A 83 7.23 8.99 1.77
CA THR A 83 7.39 8.21 3.00
C THR A 83 6.03 7.79 3.57
N GLN A 84 6.01 6.68 4.31
CA GLN A 84 4.82 6.22 5.02
C GLN A 84 4.34 7.21 6.09
N PRO A 85 5.22 7.83 6.92
CA PRO A 85 4.80 8.84 7.88
C PRO A 85 4.06 10.00 7.22
N ARG A 86 4.56 10.51 6.08
CA ARG A 86 3.88 11.57 5.35
C ARG A 86 2.49 11.16 4.88
N LEU A 87 2.37 9.96 4.28
CA LEU A 87 1.06 9.41 3.91
C LEU A 87 0.09 9.40 5.11
N LYS A 88 0.56 8.93 6.27
CA LYS A 88 -0.28 8.91 7.50
C LYS A 88 -0.67 10.30 7.97
N LYS A 89 0.22 11.29 7.89
CA LYS A 89 -0.10 12.70 8.20
C LYS A 89 -1.18 13.23 7.26
N MET A 90 -1.08 12.93 5.96
CA MET A 90 -2.10 13.30 4.97
C MET A 90 -3.46 12.67 5.30
N LEU A 91 -3.50 11.35 5.50
CA LEU A 91 -4.74 10.63 5.85
C LEU A 91 -5.39 11.21 7.11
N THR A 92 -4.58 11.48 8.14
CA THR A 92 -5.05 12.03 9.42
C THR A 92 -5.59 13.44 9.29
N HIS A 93 -4.84 14.32 8.66
CA HIS A 93 -5.22 15.71 8.47
C HIS A 93 -6.54 15.83 7.70
N GLU A 94 -6.66 15.08 6.61
CA GLU A 94 -7.82 15.08 5.75
C GLU A 94 -9.07 14.48 6.40
N MET A 95 -8.91 13.40 7.18
CA MET A 95 -9.99 12.82 7.97
C MET A 95 -10.50 13.80 9.03
N LYS A 96 -9.57 14.44 9.76
CA LYS A 96 -9.91 15.44 10.78
C LYS A 96 -10.70 16.61 10.20
N LEU A 97 -10.27 17.17 9.06
CA LEU A 97 -10.99 18.25 8.37
C LEU A 97 -12.40 17.85 7.95
N MET A 98 -12.60 16.60 7.56
CA MET A 98 -13.92 16.11 7.19
C MET A 98 -14.85 16.02 8.41
N GLU A 99 -14.37 15.49 9.54
CA GLU A 99 -15.15 15.46 10.79
C GLU A 99 -15.50 16.87 11.29
N GLU A 100 -14.56 17.82 11.18
CA GLU A 100 -14.77 19.20 11.62
C GLU A 100 -15.80 19.95 10.76
N ARG A 101 -15.87 19.63 9.46
CA ARG A 101 -16.68 20.40 8.49
C ARG A 101 -18.01 19.76 8.14
N ILE A 102 -18.14 18.45 8.31
CA ILE A 102 -19.37 17.70 8.00
C ILE A 102 -20.02 17.27 9.30
N SER A 103 -21.02 18.02 9.75
CA SER A 103 -21.76 17.72 10.97
C SER A 103 -22.50 16.39 10.88
N ARG A 104 -22.34 15.58 11.93
CA ARG A 104 -23.09 14.34 12.15
C ARG A 104 -24.57 14.58 12.43
N GLU A 105 -24.96 15.79 12.87
CA GLU A 105 -26.36 16.13 13.12
C GLU A 105 -27.16 16.18 11.82
N THR A 106 -26.55 16.69 10.74
CA THR A 106 -27.17 16.77 9.41
C THR A 106 -26.85 15.56 8.54
N HIS A 107 -25.81 14.81 8.87
CA HIS A 107 -25.36 13.64 8.10
C HIS A 107 -25.00 12.46 9.02
N PRO A 108 -25.98 11.87 9.73
CA PRO A 108 -25.74 10.83 10.72
C PRO A 108 -25.16 9.55 10.10
N ASP A 109 -25.59 9.20 8.89
CA ASP A 109 -25.27 7.91 8.26
C ASP A 109 -24.00 7.93 7.40
N ARG A 110 -23.33 9.07 7.25
CA ARG A 110 -22.16 9.16 6.35
C ARG A 110 -21.00 8.29 6.82
N LEU A 111 -20.47 7.50 5.90
CA LEU A 111 -19.24 6.73 6.04
C LEU A 111 -18.08 7.55 5.51
N PHE A 112 -17.35 8.14 6.44
CA PHE A 112 -16.24 9.02 6.12
C PHE A 112 -15.02 8.25 5.62
N PHE A 113 -14.38 8.76 4.56
CA PHE A 113 -13.06 8.31 4.13
C PHE A 113 -12.11 9.45 3.77
N SER A 114 -10.83 9.16 3.90
CA SER A 114 -9.72 9.96 3.42
C SER A 114 -8.82 9.03 2.62
N TYR A 115 -8.68 9.31 1.33
CA TYR A 115 -7.71 8.65 0.46
C TYR A 115 -6.52 9.59 0.26
N ALA A 116 -5.32 9.03 0.34
CA ALA A 116 -4.11 9.78 0.06
C ALA A 116 -3.07 8.97 -0.69
N ASN A 117 -2.22 9.67 -1.45
CA ASN A 117 -0.97 9.10 -1.95
C ASN A 117 0.16 10.12 -1.95
N THR A 118 1.38 9.64 -1.69
CA THR A 118 2.63 10.37 -1.92
C THR A 118 3.54 9.50 -2.78
N VAL A 119 3.83 9.95 -4.00
CA VAL A 119 4.44 9.13 -5.04
C VAL A 119 5.48 9.96 -5.80
N ALA A 120 6.57 9.31 -6.20
CA ALA A 120 7.47 9.84 -7.23
C ALA A 120 7.30 9.00 -8.51
N THR A 121 6.99 9.66 -9.62
CA THR A 121 7.08 9.02 -10.94
C THR A 121 8.55 8.83 -11.36
N ILE A 122 8.78 8.04 -12.40
CA ILE A 122 10.11 7.89 -13.00
C ILE A 122 10.71 9.27 -13.32
N ASP A 123 11.99 9.43 -13.02
CA ASP A 123 12.72 10.66 -13.30
C ASP A 123 13.07 10.77 -14.80
N PHE A 124 13.31 11.99 -15.29
CA PHE A 124 13.66 12.19 -16.71
C PHE A 124 14.94 11.43 -17.11
N SER A 125 15.89 11.25 -16.18
CA SER A 125 17.13 10.50 -16.43
C SER A 125 16.94 8.98 -16.37
N LYS A 126 15.74 8.50 -15.99
CA LYS A 126 15.36 7.09 -15.83
C LYS A 126 16.30 6.29 -14.92
N ARG A 127 16.99 6.98 -14.02
CA ARG A 127 17.93 6.37 -13.08
C ARG A 127 17.21 5.77 -11.89
N TYR A 128 16.05 6.30 -11.52
CA TYR A 128 15.26 5.84 -10.39
C TYR A 128 13.87 5.44 -10.86
N LYS A 129 13.50 4.19 -10.57
CA LYS A 129 12.13 3.71 -10.81
C LYS A 129 11.17 4.48 -9.91
N GLY A 130 10.00 4.83 -10.45
CA GLY A 130 8.96 5.46 -9.66
C GLY A 130 8.46 4.52 -8.56
N HIS A 131 8.07 5.08 -7.43
CA HIS A 131 7.51 4.34 -6.31
C HIS A 131 6.67 5.26 -5.43
N GLY A 132 5.89 4.70 -4.52
CA GLY A 132 5.22 5.51 -3.54
C GLY A 132 4.24 4.78 -2.65
N TRP A 133 3.63 5.57 -1.78
CA TRP A 133 2.72 5.12 -0.75
C TRP A 133 1.30 5.54 -1.09
N LEU A 134 0.37 4.60 -0.99
CA LEU A 134 -1.06 4.84 -1.10
C LEU A 134 -1.73 4.38 0.18
N GLY A 135 -2.79 5.06 0.58
CA GLY A 135 -3.57 4.61 1.70
C GLY A 135 -4.99 5.14 1.69
N ILE A 136 -5.82 4.46 2.45
CA ILE A 136 -7.17 4.90 2.78
C ILE A 136 -7.37 4.76 4.28
N ARG A 137 -7.93 5.80 4.89
CA ARG A 137 -8.49 5.79 6.24
C ARG A 137 -10.00 5.94 6.10
N TYR A 138 -10.79 5.07 6.71
CA TYR A 138 -12.23 5.04 6.46
C TYR A 138 -13.03 4.44 7.61
N GLN A 139 -14.34 4.64 7.52
CA GLN A 139 -15.35 4.04 8.39
C GLN A 139 -16.21 3.06 7.58
N LEU A 140 -16.62 1.97 8.23
CA LEU A 140 -17.63 1.02 7.80
C LEU A 140 -18.92 1.12 8.61
N ASP A 141 -18.89 1.85 9.74
CA ASP A 141 -20.05 2.18 10.55
C ASP A 141 -19.93 3.65 11.00
N PRO A 142 -20.99 4.49 10.86
CA PRO A 142 -20.93 5.92 11.18
C PRO A 142 -20.59 6.23 12.64
N GLN A 143 -20.85 5.30 13.55
CA GLN A 143 -20.60 5.44 14.99
C GLN A 143 -19.20 4.93 15.41
N GLN A 144 -18.37 4.49 14.46
CA GLN A 144 -17.01 4.04 14.76
C GLN A 144 -16.16 5.19 15.31
N LYS A 145 -15.59 4.95 16.50
CA LYS A 145 -14.62 5.84 17.13
C LYS A 145 -13.23 5.72 16.53
N ASP A 146 -12.84 4.50 16.17
CA ASP A 146 -11.55 4.19 15.57
C ASP A 146 -11.72 3.91 14.07
N TYR A 147 -10.75 4.34 13.28
CA TYR A 147 -10.76 4.16 11.83
C TYR A 147 -10.11 2.86 11.38
N ASP A 148 -10.63 2.31 10.29
CA ASP A 148 -9.91 1.32 9.51
C ASP A 148 -8.92 2.01 8.57
N GLU A 149 -7.73 1.44 8.43
CA GLU A 149 -6.72 1.88 7.49
C GLU A 149 -6.18 0.72 6.67
N ILE A 150 -5.97 0.99 5.38
CA ILE A 150 -5.17 0.13 4.51
C ILE A 150 -4.08 1.00 3.91
N VAL A 151 -2.84 0.61 4.11
CA VAL A 151 -1.65 1.29 3.58
C VAL A 151 -0.87 0.31 2.73
N ILE A 152 -0.50 0.73 1.52
CA ILE A 152 0.33 -0.04 0.61
C ILE A 152 1.51 0.80 0.13
N HIS A 153 2.60 0.12 -0.19
CA HIS A 153 3.66 0.68 -1.01
C HIS A 153 3.67 -0.02 -2.36
N ILE A 154 3.94 0.76 -3.41
CA ILE A 154 4.06 0.26 -4.77
C ILE A 154 5.36 0.72 -5.41
N ARG A 155 5.84 -0.06 -6.37
CA ARG A 155 6.93 0.32 -7.27
C ARG A 155 6.47 0.16 -8.71
N PHE A 156 6.73 1.16 -9.54
CA PHE A 156 6.42 1.08 -10.96
C PHE A 156 7.49 0.28 -11.69
N LYS A 157 7.04 -0.64 -12.55
CA LYS A 157 7.88 -1.33 -13.54
C LYS A 157 7.83 -0.62 -14.90
N GLN A 158 6.78 0.16 -15.15
CA GLN A 158 6.63 1.02 -16.33
C GLN A 158 7.70 2.12 -16.39
N ASN A 159 8.09 2.52 -17.60
CA ASN A 159 9.14 3.52 -17.85
C ASN A 159 8.61 4.85 -18.43
N GLU A 160 7.30 5.07 -18.39
CA GLU A 160 6.64 6.30 -18.86
C GLU A 160 5.77 6.89 -17.74
N ALA A 161 6.00 8.15 -17.39
CA ALA A 161 5.29 8.81 -16.28
C ALA A 161 3.76 8.83 -16.48
N ARG A 162 3.27 9.09 -17.69
CA ARG A 162 1.82 9.10 -17.98
C ARG A 162 1.17 7.75 -17.69
N LEU A 163 1.79 6.65 -18.12
CA LEU A 163 1.30 5.29 -17.84
C LEU A 163 1.32 4.96 -16.33
N GLN A 164 2.34 5.43 -15.62
CA GLN A 164 2.42 5.29 -14.16
C GLN A 164 1.26 6.02 -13.46
N GLN A 165 0.92 7.24 -13.90
CA GLN A 165 -0.19 8.00 -13.37
C GLN A 165 -1.53 7.27 -13.59
N GLU A 166 -1.80 6.81 -14.82
CA GLU A 166 -3.01 6.06 -15.16
C GLU A 166 -3.14 4.77 -14.33
N THR A 167 -2.02 4.06 -14.16
CA THR A 167 -1.97 2.85 -13.34
C THR A 167 -2.20 3.17 -11.87
N LEU A 168 -1.60 4.25 -11.35
CA LEU A 168 -1.80 4.70 -9.98
C LEU A 168 -3.28 4.98 -9.69
N GLY A 169 -3.98 5.68 -10.60
CA GLY A 169 -5.41 5.95 -10.45
C GLY A 169 -6.25 4.67 -10.43
N THR A 170 -5.82 3.64 -11.17
CA THR A 170 -6.43 2.31 -11.17
C THR A 170 -6.21 1.60 -9.83
N VAL A 171 -4.98 1.61 -9.30
CA VAL A 171 -4.65 1.04 -7.97
C VAL A 171 -5.43 1.75 -6.87
N GLY A 172 -5.45 3.08 -6.86
CA GLY A 172 -6.19 3.87 -5.88
C GLY A 172 -7.69 3.55 -5.89
N THR A 173 -8.27 3.40 -7.08
CA THR A 173 -9.68 2.99 -7.23
C THR A 173 -9.91 1.59 -6.68
N ASN A 174 -9.03 0.64 -7.02
CA ASN A 174 -9.11 -0.72 -6.52
C ASN A 174 -8.96 -0.79 -4.99
N LEU A 175 -8.11 0.06 -4.41
CA LEU A 175 -7.91 0.17 -2.97
C LEU A 175 -9.18 0.67 -2.27
N ILE A 176 -9.78 1.77 -2.73
CA ILE A 176 -11.02 2.32 -2.15
C ILE A 176 -12.17 1.30 -2.30
N TYR A 177 -12.31 0.70 -3.49
CA TYR A 177 -13.32 -0.34 -3.70
C TYR A 177 -13.10 -1.56 -2.80
N GLY A 178 -11.84 -1.97 -2.63
CA GLY A 178 -11.44 -3.06 -1.75
C GLY A 178 -11.80 -2.78 -0.29
N ALA A 179 -11.53 -1.56 0.18
CA ALA A 179 -11.84 -1.10 1.52
C ALA A 179 -13.35 -1.20 1.82
N PHE A 180 -14.21 -0.67 0.96
CA PHE A 180 -15.66 -0.69 1.26
C PHE A 180 -16.34 -2.02 0.98
N TYR A 181 -16.01 -2.69 -0.13
CA TYR A 181 -16.79 -3.84 -0.59
C TYR A 181 -16.11 -5.19 -0.34
N LYS A 182 -14.81 -5.23 -0.03
CA LYS A 182 -14.02 -6.47 0.08
C LYS A 182 -13.21 -6.59 1.38
N TYR A 183 -13.34 -5.67 2.34
CA TYR A 183 -12.59 -5.69 3.62
C TYR A 183 -12.67 -7.02 4.37
N HIS A 184 -13.85 -7.66 4.36
CA HIS A 184 -14.12 -8.93 5.05
C HIS A 184 -13.28 -10.11 4.52
N LYS A 185 -12.60 -9.97 3.37
CA LYS A 185 -11.69 -10.98 2.81
C LYS A 185 -10.32 -10.35 2.46
N PRO A 186 -9.48 -9.99 3.44
CA PRO A 186 -8.21 -9.29 3.20
C PRO A 186 -7.27 -10.04 2.23
N ARG A 187 -7.21 -11.37 2.32
CA ARG A 187 -6.42 -12.19 1.38
C ARG A 187 -6.90 -12.07 -0.08
N LYS A 188 -8.21 -11.95 -0.30
CA LYS A 188 -8.77 -11.74 -1.64
C LYS A 188 -8.65 -10.28 -2.07
N LEU A 189 -8.75 -9.35 -1.12
CA LEU A 189 -8.51 -7.92 -1.33
C LEU A 189 -7.17 -7.65 -2.02
N LEU A 190 -6.09 -8.32 -1.59
CA LEU A 190 -4.78 -8.19 -2.23
C LEU A 190 -4.83 -8.46 -3.74
N LYS A 191 -5.59 -9.46 -4.18
CA LYS A 191 -5.73 -9.78 -5.60
C LYS A 191 -6.52 -8.69 -6.35
N TYR A 192 -7.56 -8.15 -5.73
CA TYR A 192 -8.37 -7.08 -6.33
C TYR A 192 -7.59 -5.78 -6.53
N LEU A 193 -6.47 -5.56 -5.84
CA LEU A 193 -5.59 -4.41 -6.09
C LEU A 193 -5.04 -4.42 -7.53
N TYR A 194 -4.89 -5.60 -8.14
CA TYR A 194 -4.42 -5.80 -9.52
C TYR A 194 -5.54 -5.90 -10.56
N ASP A 195 -6.81 -5.71 -10.18
CA ASP A 195 -7.89 -5.73 -11.17
C ASP A 195 -7.64 -4.68 -12.26
N HIS A 196 -7.64 -5.11 -13.53
CA HIS A 196 -7.30 -4.29 -14.70
C HIS A 196 -5.85 -3.77 -14.72
N ILE A 197 -4.92 -4.45 -14.05
CA ILE A 197 -3.49 -4.13 -14.05
C ILE A 197 -2.69 -5.40 -14.36
N ASP A 198 -1.85 -5.35 -15.40
CA ASP A 198 -0.95 -6.46 -15.69
C ASP A 198 0.12 -6.59 -14.59
N LYS A 199 0.48 -7.81 -14.21
CA LYS A 199 1.48 -8.10 -13.15
C LYS A 199 2.85 -7.47 -13.39
N ASP A 200 3.19 -7.22 -14.66
CA ASP A 200 4.46 -6.61 -15.07
C ASP A 200 4.43 -5.08 -15.05
N THR A 201 3.34 -4.48 -14.59
CA THR A 201 3.13 -3.02 -14.57
C THR A 201 3.66 -2.38 -13.28
N ILE A 202 3.37 -3.02 -12.15
CA ILE A 202 3.74 -2.58 -10.81
C ILE A 202 4.18 -3.77 -9.96
N GLU A 203 4.75 -3.45 -8.81
CA GLU A 203 5.04 -4.37 -7.71
C GLU A 203 4.37 -3.80 -6.46
N ILE A 204 3.62 -4.61 -5.72
CA ILE A 204 3.11 -4.22 -4.39
C ILE A 204 3.98 -4.98 -3.40
N ASP A 205 4.93 -4.27 -2.80
CA ASP A 205 6.00 -4.84 -1.97
C ASP A 205 5.71 -4.70 -0.47
N MET A 206 4.66 -3.94 -0.10
CA MET A 206 4.25 -3.79 1.29
C MET A 206 2.74 -3.53 1.39
N VAL A 207 2.11 -4.13 2.39
CA VAL A 207 0.72 -3.86 2.78
C VAL A 207 0.57 -3.93 4.30
N ASN A 208 -0.18 -2.99 4.88
CA ASN A 208 -0.65 -3.03 6.25
C ASN A 208 -2.14 -2.75 6.32
N PHE A 209 -2.81 -3.54 7.15
CA PHE A 209 -4.19 -3.35 7.58
C PHE A 209 -4.18 -2.99 9.08
N SER A 210 -4.97 -2.01 9.47
CA SER A 210 -5.17 -1.66 10.89
C SER A 210 -6.57 -1.12 11.11
N GLY A 211 -7.04 -1.18 12.36
CA GLY A 211 -8.36 -0.70 12.74
C GLY A 211 -9.30 -1.80 13.20
N PRO A 212 -10.52 -1.43 13.62
CA PRO A 212 -11.44 -2.34 14.29
C PRO A 212 -11.87 -3.54 13.46
N ASN A 213 -11.99 -3.41 12.14
CA ASN A 213 -12.39 -4.50 11.24
C ASN A 213 -11.22 -5.39 10.81
N PHE A 214 -9.99 -5.03 11.19
CA PHE A 214 -8.78 -5.79 10.88
C PHE A 214 -8.06 -6.36 12.11
N LYS A 215 -8.71 -6.37 13.29
CA LYS A 215 -8.13 -6.90 14.55
C LYS A 215 -7.57 -8.33 14.43
N ASN A 216 -8.17 -9.16 13.58
CA ASN A 216 -7.77 -10.55 13.37
C ASN A 216 -6.82 -10.73 12.16
N VAL A 217 -6.35 -9.65 11.54
CA VAL A 217 -5.44 -9.70 10.39
C VAL A 217 -4.00 -9.66 10.89
N ASP A 218 -3.27 -10.75 10.65
CA ASP A 218 -1.81 -10.75 10.79
C ASP A 218 -1.17 -10.15 9.53
N ASN A 219 -0.62 -8.95 9.66
CA ASN A 219 0.06 -8.22 8.58
C ASN A 219 1.27 -8.97 8.03
N ARG A 220 1.93 -9.83 8.81
CA ARG A 220 3.03 -10.67 8.30
C ARG A 220 2.51 -11.72 7.35
N LEU A 221 1.38 -12.34 7.69
CA LEU A 221 0.72 -13.28 6.78
C LEU A 221 0.25 -12.57 5.51
N MET A 222 -0.22 -11.33 5.59
CA MET A 222 -0.59 -10.56 4.39
C MET A 222 0.62 -10.28 3.50
N SER A 223 1.76 -9.89 4.07
CA SER A 223 3.02 -9.74 3.31
C SER A 223 3.47 -11.04 2.66
N LEU A 224 3.40 -12.17 3.37
CA LEU A 224 3.69 -13.49 2.76
C LEU A 224 2.71 -13.84 1.63
N GLN A 225 1.46 -13.38 1.68
CA GLN A 225 0.52 -13.54 0.58
C GLN A 225 0.92 -12.71 -0.66
N LEU A 226 1.60 -11.57 -0.52
CA LEU A 226 2.13 -10.83 -1.66
C LEU A 226 3.11 -11.69 -2.46
N ILE A 227 4.05 -12.36 -1.78
CA ILE A 227 5.00 -13.29 -2.44
C ILE A 227 4.24 -14.47 -3.06
N ARG A 228 3.30 -15.08 -2.32
CA ARG A 228 2.51 -16.20 -2.85
C ARG A 228 1.65 -15.83 -4.06
N ASN A 229 1.25 -14.56 -4.18
CA ASN A 229 0.47 -14.05 -5.30
C ASN A 229 1.35 -13.53 -6.44
N ASP A 230 2.69 -13.65 -6.34
CA ASP A 230 3.63 -13.18 -7.36
C ASP A 230 3.54 -11.66 -7.56
N MET A 231 3.35 -10.92 -6.45
CA MET A 231 3.23 -9.45 -6.41
C MET A 231 4.54 -8.75 -6.03
N THR A 232 5.43 -9.46 -5.33
CA THR A 232 6.77 -9.03 -4.92
C THR A 232 7.64 -10.27 -4.66
N ASP A 233 8.95 -10.14 -4.87
CA ASP A 233 9.90 -11.24 -4.69
C ASP A 233 10.27 -11.46 -3.22
N ALA A 234 10.22 -10.41 -2.41
CA ALA A 234 10.66 -10.43 -1.03
C ALA A 234 9.85 -9.48 -0.15
N VAL A 235 9.72 -9.85 1.11
CA VAL A 235 9.17 -9.01 2.18
C VAL A 235 10.11 -9.07 3.37
N MET A 236 10.13 -8.01 4.18
CA MET A 236 11.01 -7.90 5.33
C MET A 236 10.21 -7.60 6.58
N PHE A 237 10.61 -8.21 7.69
CA PHE A 237 10.00 -8.02 9.00
C PHE A 237 11.05 -7.51 9.98
N GLY A 238 10.62 -6.58 10.84
CA GLY A 238 11.42 -6.13 11.97
C GLY A 238 11.48 -7.19 13.09
N PRO A 239 12.35 -6.98 14.08
CA PRO A 239 12.44 -7.85 15.27
C PRO A 239 11.15 -7.83 16.11
N ASP A 240 10.36 -6.76 15.98
CA ASP A 240 9.01 -6.59 16.54
C ASP A 240 7.92 -7.32 15.74
N GLY A 241 8.28 -7.94 14.62
CA GLY A 241 7.35 -8.61 13.71
C GLY A 241 6.59 -7.66 12.77
N ASN A 242 6.90 -6.36 12.76
CA ASN A 242 6.23 -5.41 11.86
C ASN A 242 6.81 -5.46 10.44
N ASN A 243 5.96 -5.19 9.46
CA ASN A 243 6.38 -5.09 8.05
C ASN A 243 7.32 -3.89 7.86
N LEU A 244 8.46 -4.13 7.20
CA LEU A 244 9.43 -3.10 6.85
C LEU A 244 9.56 -3.02 5.33
N LEU A 245 9.69 -1.79 4.82
CA LEU A 245 10.03 -1.58 3.40
C LEU A 245 11.54 -1.84 3.21
N PRO A 246 11.95 -2.87 2.42
CA PRO A 246 13.37 -3.20 2.28
C PRO A 246 14.19 -2.05 1.71
N ALA A 247 13.64 -1.32 0.74
CA ALA A 247 14.32 -0.18 0.11
C ALA A 247 14.69 0.92 1.12
N THR A 248 13.88 1.13 2.15
CA THR A 248 14.18 2.11 3.20
C THR A 248 15.23 1.59 4.19
N LEU A 249 15.09 0.33 4.62
CA LEU A 249 15.95 -0.23 5.67
C LEU A 249 17.38 -0.49 5.16
N LEU A 250 17.51 -0.96 3.92
CA LEU A 250 18.78 -1.36 3.32
C LEU A 250 19.54 -0.19 2.67
N TYR A 251 18.93 0.99 2.60
CA TYR A 251 19.52 2.15 1.93
C TYR A 251 20.84 2.57 2.59
N LYS A 252 21.93 2.56 1.81
CA LYS A 252 23.30 2.92 2.25
C LYS A 252 23.81 2.10 3.45
N LYS A 253 23.31 0.87 3.64
CA LYS A 253 23.77 -0.05 4.68
C LYS A 253 24.76 -1.07 4.12
N ASN A 254 25.72 -1.50 4.93
CA ASN A 254 26.52 -2.70 4.69
C ASN A 254 25.69 -3.91 5.13
N ILE A 255 25.46 -4.89 4.25
CA ILE A 255 24.47 -5.96 4.49
C ILE A 255 25.18 -7.29 4.68
N LEU A 256 24.97 -7.92 5.84
CA LEU A 256 25.29 -9.32 6.07
C LEU A 256 24.00 -10.16 6.00
N ALA A 257 23.90 -11.02 4.98
CA ALA A 257 22.72 -11.86 4.78
C ALA A 257 23.01 -13.33 5.14
N LEU A 258 22.22 -13.89 6.06
CA LEU A 258 22.30 -15.28 6.49
C LEU A 258 21.07 -16.03 5.97
N ARG A 259 21.31 -17.00 5.07
CA ARG A 259 20.25 -17.83 4.49
C ARG A 259 20.09 -19.14 5.25
N GLY A 260 18.86 -19.52 5.57
CA GLY A 260 18.61 -20.77 6.30
C GLY A 260 17.13 -21.08 6.52
N SER A 261 16.85 -22.22 7.15
CA SER A 261 15.49 -22.57 7.59
C SER A 261 15.17 -22.05 9.00
N PHE A 262 16.19 -21.90 9.85
CA PHE A 262 16.12 -21.40 11.24
C PHE A 262 15.01 -22.05 12.08
N ARG A 263 14.74 -23.35 11.86
CA ARG A 263 13.69 -24.13 12.52
C ARG A 263 14.22 -25.47 13.04
N PRO A 264 14.54 -25.60 14.34
CA PRO A 264 14.75 -24.50 15.30
C PRO A 264 16.03 -23.73 14.99
N VAL A 265 16.22 -22.57 15.61
CA VAL A 265 17.53 -21.93 15.67
C VAL A 265 18.45 -22.79 16.53
N THR A 266 19.58 -23.21 15.98
CA THR A 266 20.57 -24.07 16.66
C THR A 266 21.82 -23.30 17.06
N LYS A 267 22.66 -23.91 17.91
CA LYS A 267 24.00 -23.37 18.25
C LYS A 267 24.85 -23.17 17.00
N VAL A 268 24.72 -24.04 15.99
CA VAL A 268 25.43 -23.90 14.72
C VAL A 268 25.00 -22.62 14.00
N ASN A 269 23.70 -22.28 14.00
CA ASN A 269 23.23 -21.03 13.41
C ASN A 269 23.81 -19.80 14.11
N MET A 270 23.89 -19.83 15.45
CA MET A 270 24.46 -18.74 16.24
C MET A 270 25.97 -18.61 16.03
N ASP A 271 26.70 -19.72 16.00
CA ASP A 271 28.14 -19.73 15.71
C ASP A 271 28.42 -19.19 14.30
N MET A 272 27.62 -19.58 13.31
CA MET A 272 27.70 -19.03 11.96
C MET A 272 27.45 -17.52 11.97
N PHE A 273 26.39 -17.06 12.64
CA PHE A 273 26.10 -15.63 12.75
C PHE A 273 27.28 -14.85 13.35
N HIS A 274 27.77 -15.25 14.54
CA HIS A 274 28.84 -14.54 15.22
C HIS A 274 30.14 -14.52 14.41
N LYS A 275 30.57 -15.68 13.89
CA LYS A 275 31.80 -15.76 13.09
C LYS A 275 31.70 -14.99 11.78
N SER A 276 30.57 -15.08 11.08
CA SER A 276 30.35 -14.31 9.85
C SER A 276 30.33 -12.81 10.12
N TYR A 277 29.71 -12.39 11.22
CA TYR A 277 29.68 -10.99 11.63
C TYR A 277 31.09 -10.48 11.95
N ASP A 278 31.86 -11.21 12.75
CA ASP A 278 33.24 -10.84 13.11
C ASP A 278 34.15 -10.72 11.88
N ILE A 279 33.99 -11.58 10.89
CA ILE A 279 34.73 -11.50 9.61
C ILE A 279 34.24 -10.29 8.81
N PHE A 280 32.93 -10.07 8.73
CA PHE A 280 32.33 -9.00 7.93
C PHE A 280 32.74 -7.60 8.40
N ILE A 281 32.72 -7.34 9.72
CA ILE A 281 33.07 -6.01 10.26
C ILE A 281 34.57 -5.69 10.20
N ARG A 282 35.43 -6.69 9.96
CA ARG A 282 36.88 -6.49 9.81
C ARG A 282 37.27 -5.99 8.43
N ASP A 283 36.38 -6.06 7.45
CA ASP A 283 36.63 -5.53 6.12
C ASP A 283 36.72 -4.00 6.19
N PRO A 284 37.81 -3.36 5.72
CA PRO A 284 37.96 -1.91 5.74
C PRO A 284 36.86 -1.12 5.00
N ALA A 285 36.13 -1.77 4.08
CA ALA A 285 35.02 -1.16 3.36
C ALA A 285 33.68 -1.22 4.13
N VAL A 286 33.64 -1.91 5.28
CA VAL A 286 32.44 -2.06 6.11
C VAL A 286 32.46 -1.06 7.26
N ASP A 287 31.41 -0.25 7.31
CA ASP A 287 31.14 0.62 8.45
C ASP A 287 30.24 -0.14 9.43
N GLN A 288 30.77 -0.42 10.62
CA GLN A 288 30.06 -1.16 11.66
C GLN A 288 28.75 -0.47 12.09
N GLU A 289 28.70 0.86 12.13
CA GLU A 289 27.48 1.61 12.51
C GLU A 289 26.41 1.56 11.41
N ARG A 290 26.82 1.29 10.17
CA ARG A 290 25.93 1.12 9.02
C ARG A 290 25.72 -0.34 8.65
N THR A 291 26.18 -1.27 9.48
CA THR A 291 25.98 -2.70 9.24
C THR A 291 24.58 -3.13 9.66
N ILE A 292 23.93 -3.92 8.79
CA ILE A 292 22.68 -4.60 9.10
C ILE A 292 22.82 -6.09 8.81
N VAL A 293 22.35 -6.90 9.75
CA VAL A 293 22.31 -8.34 9.63
C VAL A 293 20.88 -8.76 9.32
N ILE A 294 20.70 -9.48 8.23
CA ILE A 294 19.39 -9.98 7.79
C ILE A 294 19.40 -11.50 7.73
N PHE A 295 18.30 -12.10 8.20
CA PHE A 295 18.07 -13.54 8.11
C PHE A 295 17.04 -13.78 7.01
N GLU A 296 17.42 -14.54 5.99
CA GLU A 296 16.59 -14.84 4.82
C GLU A 296 16.08 -16.29 4.87
N ILE A 297 14.76 -16.44 4.69
CA ILE A 297 14.07 -17.73 4.65
C ILE A 297 13.24 -17.79 3.37
N THR A 298 13.32 -18.91 2.65
CA THR A 298 12.50 -19.12 1.44
C THR A 298 11.10 -19.63 1.82
N LEU A 299 10.10 -19.33 0.99
CA LEU A 299 8.76 -19.91 1.16
C LEU A 299 8.76 -21.45 1.09
N SER A 300 9.67 -22.04 0.31
CA SER A 300 9.83 -23.49 0.24
C SER A 300 10.29 -24.07 1.58
N ASN A 301 11.27 -23.43 2.23
CA ASN A 301 11.72 -23.82 3.58
C ASN A 301 10.60 -23.65 4.63
N LEU A 302 9.73 -22.67 4.45
CA LEU A 302 8.55 -22.45 5.30
C LEU A 302 7.47 -23.54 5.12
N LYS A 303 7.30 -24.08 3.91
CA LYS A 303 6.27 -25.08 3.55
C LYS A 303 6.70 -26.53 3.74
N ALA A 304 8.00 -26.84 3.71
CA ALA A 304 8.53 -28.21 3.71
C ALA A 304 8.24 -29.02 5.01
N SER A 305 7.44 -28.47 5.92
CA SER A 305 7.04 -29.09 7.16
C SER A 305 5.61 -28.67 7.50
N GLY A 306 4.61 -29.44 7.02
CA GLY A 306 3.21 -29.45 7.48
C GLY A 306 2.33 -28.27 7.09
#